data_AF-A0A1B6KMP6-F1
#
_entry.id   AF-A0A1B6KMP6-F1
#
_cell.length_a   1.000
_cell.length_b   1.000
_cell.length_c   1.000
_cell.angle_alpha   90.00
_cell.angle_beta   90.00
_cell.angle_gamma   90.00
#
_symmetry.space_group_name_H-M   'P 1'
#
loop_
_entity.id
_entity.type
_entity.pdbx_description
1 polymer ?
#
loop_
_entity_poly.entity_id
_entity_poly.type
_entity_poly.pdbx_seq_one_letter_code
_entity_poly.pdbx_strand_id
1 'polypeptide(L)'
;TGKLKGMIEQICNCGEGLLTLIEKSTKSNEGIDVKKMGAIFSTDVIASCAFGLQFTHESPEGIDFRKMSEKVFAPSITQTLRMCILMFCYPLAKLMGIKRVPNAVNDYIMNLVRNTMEFRKK
;
A
#
# COMPACT_ATOMS: atom_id res chain seq x y z
N THR A 1 4.72 7.05 22.56
CA THR A 1 4.65 5.58 22.49
C THR A 1 3.23 5.01 22.43
N GLY A 2 2.17 5.73 22.83
CA GLY A 2 0.78 5.21 22.79
C GLY A 2 0.17 4.99 21.40
N LYS A 3 0.57 5.75 20.37
CA LYS A 3 -0.01 5.64 19.01
C LYS A 3 0.19 4.26 18.38
N LEU A 4 1.39 3.71 18.49
CA LEU A 4 1.69 2.35 18.01
C LEU A 4 0.92 1.28 18.78
N LYS A 5 0.78 1.46 20.11
CA LYS A 5 -0.03 0.55 20.94
C LYS A 5 -1.50 0.54 20.50
N GLY A 6 -2.03 1.69 20.07
CA GLY A 6 -3.39 1.79 19.52
C GLY A 6 -3.59 1.12 18.16
N MET A 7 -2.52 0.77 17.45
CA MET A 7 -2.59 0.10 16.13
C MET A 7 -2.45 -1.42 16.25
N ILE A 8 -2.12 -1.96 17.43
CA ILE A 8 -1.72 -3.37 17.58
C ILE A 8 -2.82 -4.35 17.16
N GLU A 9 -4.08 -4.04 17.53
CA GLU A 9 -5.24 -4.84 17.16
C GLU A 9 -5.42 -4.89 15.63
N GLN A 10 -5.30 -3.74 14.96
CA GLN A 10 -5.39 -3.66 13.51
C GLN A 10 -4.30 -4.48 12.82
N ILE A 11 -3.07 -4.45 13.36
CA ILE A 11 -1.93 -5.22 12.84
C ILE A 11 -2.19 -6.73 13.02
N CYS A 12 -2.66 -7.15 14.21
CA CYS A 12 -3.01 -8.54 14.49
C CYS A 12 -4.11 -9.05 13.54
N ASN A 13 -5.15 -8.27 13.31
CA ASN A 13 -6.24 -8.64 12.39
C ASN A 13 -5.73 -8.80 10.95
N CYS A 14 -4.80 -7.97 10.49
CA CYS A 14 -4.14 -8.16 9.20
C CYS A 14 -3.31 -9.46 9.16
N GLY A 15 -2.74 -9.85 10.31
CA GLY A 15 -2.01 -11.11 10.48
C GLY A 15 -2.89 -12.35 10.32
N GLU A 16 -4.13 -12.32 10.82
CA GLU A 16 -5.11 -13.39 10.60
C GLU A 16 -5.44 -13.55 9.11
N GLY A 17 -5.59 -12.42 8.40
CA GLY A 17 -5.73 -12.41 6.95
C GLY A 17 -4.54 -13.07 6.25
N LEU A 18 -3.31 -12.76 6.66
CA LEU A 18 -2.11 -13.39 6.12
C LEU A 18 -2.07 -14.90 6.37
N LEU A 19 -2.40 -15.36 7.58
CA LEU A 19 -2.46 -16.79 7.92
C LEU A 19 -3.45 -17.54 7.01
N THR A 20 -4.61 -16.93 6.74
CA THR A 20 -5.61 -17.50 5.83
C THR A 20 -5.06 -17.71 4.41
N LEU A 21 -4.22 -16.80 3.90
CA LEU A 21 -3.56 -16.98 2.60
C LEU A 21 -2.56 -18.13 2.62
N ILE A 22 -1.75 -18.20 3.67
CA ILE A 22 -0.73 -19.24 3.83
C ILE A 22 -1.39 -20.62 3.87
N GLU A 23 -2.48 -20.76 4.63
CA GLU A 23 -3.27 -21.99 4.66
C GLU A 23 -3.85 -22.35 3.29
N LYS A 24 -4.36 -21.37 2.53
CA LYS A 24 -4.89 -21.58 1.17
C LYS A 24 -3.79 -22.09 0.22
N SER A 25 -2.60 -21.49 0.24
CA SER A 25 -1.45 -21.91 -0.57
C SER A 25 -0.93 -23.29 -0.17
N THR A 26 -0.98 -23.63 1.12
CA THR A 26 -0.53 -24.94 1.61
C THR A 26 -1.50 -26.05 1.14
N LYS A 27 -2.81 -25.76 1.13
CA LYS A 27 -3.84 -26.69 0.63
C LYS A 27 -3.76 -26.93 -0.88
N SER A 28 -3.32 -25.94 -1.67
CA SER A 28 -3.09 -26.10 -3.12
C SER A 28 -1.76 -26.80 -3.45
N ASN A 29 -0.93 -27.12 -2.45
CA ASN A 29 0.43 -27.65 -2.61
C ASN A 29 1.32 -26.72 -3.47
N GLU A 30 0.98 -25.43 -3.50
CA GLU A 30 1.76 -24.40 -4.17
C GLU A 30 2.82 -23.86 -3.21
N GLY A 31 4.04 -23.65 -3.69
CA GLY A 31 5.10 -23.02 -2.89
C GLY A 31 4.70 -21.62 -2.41
N ILE A 32 5.16 -21.24 -1.20
CA ILE A 32 4.86 -19.93 -0.63
C ILE A 32 5.88 -18.90 -1.13
N ASP A 33 5.38 -17.89 -1.85
CA ASP A 33 6.17 -16.68 -2.13
C ASP A 33 6.12 -15.74 -0.93
N VAL A 34 7.12 -15.86 -0.05
CA VAL A 34 7.23 -15.06 1.18
C VAL A 34 7.31 -13.56 0.88
N LYS A 35 7.90 -13.16 -0.25
CA LYS A 35 8.00 -11.75 -0.65
C LYS A 35 6.64 -11.18 -1.01
N LYS A 36 5.86 -11.93 -1.80
CA LYS A 36 4.48 -11.56 -2.16
C LYS A 36 3.59 -11.48 -0.91
N MET A 37 3.68 -12.48 -0.03
CA MET A 37 2.91 -12.53 1.21
C MET A 37 3.24 -11.36 2.15
N GLY A 38 4.53 -11.05 2.31
CA GLY A 38 4.98 -9.89 3.09
C GLY A 38 4.52 -8.56 2.51
N ALA A 39 4.49 -8.42 1.18
CA ALA A 39 4.00 -7.22 0.50
C ALA A 39 2.49 -7.02 0.70
N ILE A 40 1.71 -8.11 0.62
CA ILE A 40 0.27 -8.10 0.90
C ILE A 40 0.01 -7.67 2.35
N PHE A 41 0.63 -8.35 3.32
CA PHE A 41 0.47 -8.02 4.73
C PHE A 41 0.84 -6.57 5.06
N SER A 42 2.00 -6.10 4.58
CA SER A 42 2.45 -4.73 4.83
C SER A 42 1.50 -3.70 4.24
N THR A 43 0.95 -3.98 3.05
CA THR A 43 -0.03 -3.11 2.40
C THR A 43 -1.35 -3.09 3.16
N ASP A 44 -1.84 -4.24 3.62
CA ASP A 44 -3.08 -4.35 4.40
C ASP A 44 -2.95 -3.63 5.76
N VAL A 45 -1.78 -3.72 6.41
CA VAL A 45 -1.46 -2.95 7.62
C VAL A 45 -1.53 -1.44 7.36
N ILE A 46 -0.97 -0.97 6.23
CA ILE A 46 -1.05 0.45 5.84
C ILE A 46 -2.51 0.84 5.57
N ALA A 47 -3.27 0.03 4.83
CA ALA A 47 -4.68 0.28 4.55
C ALA A 47 -5.48 0.44 5.86
N SER A 48 -5.30 -0.50 6.79
CA SER A 48 -6.03 -0.51 8.05
C SER A 48 -5.59 0.64 8.96
N CYS A 49 -4.30 0.78 9.22
CA CYS A 49 -3.85 1.74 10.24
C CYS A 49 -3.81 3.19 9.73
N ALA A 50 -3.44 3.43 8.46
CA ALA A 50 -3.31 4.79 7.93
C ALA A 50 -4.61 5.30 7.32
N PHE A 51 -5.36 4.43 6.63
CA PHE A 51 -6.57 4.82 5.91
C PHE A 51 -7.87 4.34 6.59
N GLY A 52 -7.78 3.47 7.61
CA GLY A 52 -8.96 2.92 8.28
C GLY A 52 -9.74 1.94 7.39
N LEU A 53 -9.08 1.31 6.42
CA LEU A 53 -9.70 0.42 5.43
C LEU A 53 -9.33 -1.03 5.72
N GLN A 54 -10.32 -1.92 5.71
CA GLN A 54 -10.13 -3.36 5.81
C GLN A 54 -10.65 -4.01 4.53
N PHE A 55 -9.79 -4.84 3.93
CA PHE A 55 -10.08 -5.52 2.68
C PHE A 55 -10.21 -7.01 2.94
N THR A 56 -11.23 -7.63 2.35
CA THR A 56 -11.23 -9.09 2.21
C THR A 56 -10.25 -9.48 1.11
N HIS A 57 -9.70 -10.70 1.15
CA HIS A 57 -8.68 -11.12 0.18
C HIS A 57 -9.11 -11.04 -1.28
N GLU A 58 -10.40 -11.27 -1.52
CA GLU A 58 -11.00 -11.30 -2.85
C GLU A 58 -11.73 -9.99 -3.19
N SER A 59 -11.64 -8.97 -2.31
CA SER A 59 -12.25 -7.66 -2.58
C SER A 59 -11.57 -6.98 -3.78
N PRO A 60 -12.35 -6.53 -4.79
CA PRO A 60 -11.82 -5.75 -5.90
C PRO A 60 -11.07 -4.50 -5.43
N GLU A 61 -11.58 -3.83 -4.39
CA GLU A 61 -10.99 -2.62 -3.83
C GLU A 61 -9.62 -2.90 -3.20
N GLY A 62 -9.49 -4.02 -2.49
CA GLY A 62 -8.22 -4.44 -1.91
C GLY A 62 -7.19 -4.83 -2.96
N ILE A 63 -7.62 -5.51 -4.04
CA ILE A 63 -6.76 -5.83 -5.18
C ILE A 63 -6.23 -4.55 -5.82
N ASP A 64 -7.09 -3.57 -6.04
CA ASP A 64 -6.68 -2.30 -6.66
C ASP A 64 -5.80 -1.46 -5.72
N PHE A 65 -6.08 -1.44 -4.43
CA PHE A 65 -5.22 -0.80 -3.44
C PHE A 65 -3.81 -1.42 -3.42
N ARG A 66 -3.71 -2.75 -3.46
CA ARG A 66 -2.44 -3.48 -3.52
C ARG A 66 -1.68 -3.24 -4.83
N LYS A 67 -2.36 -3.22 -5.98
CA LYS A 67 -1.73 -2.81 -7.25
C LYS A 67 -1.20 -1.38 -7.17
N MET A 68 -1.91 -0.52 -6.46
CA MET A 68 -1.54 0.89 -6.34
C MET A 68 -0.36 1.10 -5.41
N SER A 69 -0.34 0.40 -4.28
CA SER A 69 0.83 0.39 -3.39
C SER A 69 2.05 -0.19 -4.09
N GLU A 70 1.89 -1.28 -4.87
CA GLU A 70 2.96 -1.85 -5.66
C GLU A 70 3.53 -0.84 -6.66
N LYS A 71 2.71 -0.05 -7.37
CA LYS A 71 3.21 1.02 -8.26
C LYS A 71 4.01 2.11 -7.54
N VAL A 72 3.77 2.33 -6.24
CA VAL A 72 4.55 3.29 -5.43
C VAL A 72 5.89 2.70 -5.03
N PHE A 73 5.92 1.43 -4.64
CA PHE A 73 7.11 0.77 -4.07
C PHE A 73 7.92 -0.05 -5.08
N ALA A 74 7.38 -0.33 -6.26
CA ALA A 74 8.05 -1.12 -7.28
C ALA A 74 9.29 -0.37 -7.80
N PRO A 75 10.47 -1.01 -7.77
CA PRO A 75 11.66 -0.40 -8.32
C PRO A 75 11.54 -0.35 -9.85
N SER A 76 11.41 0.86 -10.40
CA SER A 76 11.54 1.12 -11.83
C SER A 76 12.78 1.96 -12.06
N ILE A 77 13.58 1.67 -13.08
CA ILE A 77 14.77 2.46 -13.45
C ILE A 77 14.39 3.95 -13.58
N THR A 78 13.23 4.22 -14.18
CA THR A 78 12.71 5.59 -14.32
C THR A 78 12.37 6.24 -12.97
N GLN A 79 11.83 5.47 -12.03
CA GLN A 79 11.46 5.94 -10.70
C GLN A 79 12.68 6.13 -9.80
N THR A 80 13.65 5.22 -9.88
CA THR A 80 14.97 5.35 -9.24
C THR A 80 15.69 6.59 -9.75
N LEU A 81 15.75 6.80 -11.07
CA LEU A 81 16.36 8.00 -11.65
C LEU A 81 15.66 9.28 -11.19
N ARG A 82 14.31 9.30 -11.20
CA ARG A 82 13.53 10.42 -10.65
C ARG A 82 13.85 10.68 -9.18
N MET A 83 13.93 9.63 -8.36
CA MET A 83 14.30 9.75 -6.95
C MET A 83 15.73 10.27 -6.77
N CYS A 84 16.70 9.79 -7.55
CA CYS A 84 18.07 10.30 -7.54
C CYS A 84 18.12 11.79 -7.90
N ILE A 85 17.42 12.22 -8.97
CA ILE A 85 17.36 13.63 -9.36
C ILE A 85 16.70 14.47 -8.25
N LEU A 86 15.63 13.97 -7.63
CA LEU A 86 14.98 14.65 -6.51
C LEU A 86 15.85 14.74 -5.25
N MET A 87 16.74 13.77 -5.03
CA MET A 87 17.61 13.70 -3.85
C MET A 87 18.88 14.53 -4.03
N PHE A 88 19.54 14.43 -5.18
CA PHE A 88 20.85 15.06 -5.44
C PHE A 88 20.74 16.40 -6.18
N CYS A 89 19.69 16.62 -6.97
CA CYS A 89 19.53 17.79 -7.85
C CYS A 89 18.13 18.40 -7.75
N TYR A 90 17.69 18.76 -6.54
CA TYR A 90 16.36 19.33 -6.30
C TYR A 90 16.00 20.56 -7.18
N PRO A 91 16.91 21.53 -7.47
CA PRO A 91 16.58 22.66 -8.33
C PRO A 91 16.19 22.24 -9.76
N LEU A 92 16.89 21.24 -10.31
CA LEU A 92 16.59 20.67 -11.63
C LEU A 92 15.27 19.89 -11.60
N ALA A 93 15.02 19.12 -10.53
CA ALA A 93 13.78 18.41 -10.34
C ALA A 93 12.57 19.36 -10.31
N LYS A 94 12.72 20.51 -9.63
CA LYS A 94 11.71 21.56 -9.55
C LYS A 94 11.46 22.22 -10.92
N LEU A 95 12.51 22.51 -11.68
CA LEU A 95 12.41 23.06 -13.03
C LEU A 95 11.69 22.11 -14.00
N MET A 96 12.00 20.81 -13.93
CA MET A 96 11.41 19.78 -14.79
C MET A 96 10.02 19.30 -14.32
N GLY A 97 9.49 19.83 -13.22
CA GLY A 97 8.19 19.42 -12.68
C GLY A 97 8.13 17.94 -12.25
N ILE A 98 9.26 17.35 -11.86
CA ILE A 98 9.32 15.94 -11.46
C ILE A 98 8.61 15.77 -10.12
N LYS A 99 7.54 14.97 -10.12
CA LYS A 99 6.80 14.59 -8.91
C LYS A 99 7.39 13.32 -8.29
N ARG A 100 7.33 13.25 -6.95
CA ARG A 100 7.76 12.07 -6.17
C ARG A 100 6.86 10.85 -6.40
N VAL A 101 5.57 11.09 -6.56
CA VAL A 101 4.56 10.05 -6.74
C VAL A 101 3.99 10.17 -8.15
N PRO A 102 3.77 9.05 -8.88
CA PRO A 102 3.08 9.08 -10.17
C PRO A 102 1.72 9.78 -10.06
N ASN A 103 1.22 10.42 -11.13
CA ASN A 103 -0.07 11.11 -11.08
C ASN A 103 -1.23 10.13 -10.77
N ALA A 104 -1.24 8.97 -11.41
CA ALA A 104 -2.24 7.92 -11.14
C ALA A 104 -2.26 7.57 -9.64
N VAL A 105 -1.06 7.25 -9.09
CA VAL A 105 -0.66 7.40 -7.67
C VAL A 105 -1.56 8.28 -6.82
N ASN A 106 -1.24 9.55 -7.00
CA ASN A 106 -1.81 10.67 -6.29
C ASN A 106 -3.33 10.73 -6.43
N ASP A 107 -3.85 10.60 -7.65
CA ASP A 107 -5.28 10.80 -7.92
C ASP A 107 -6.13 9.70 -7.28
N TYR A 108 -5.66 8.45 -7.30
CA TYR A 108 -6.32 7.36 -6.59
C TYR A 108 -6.37 7.59 -5.09
N ILE A 109 -5.23 7.91 -4.46
CA ILE A 109 -5.19 8.12 -3.01
C ILE A 109 -6.03 9.33 -2.60
N MET A 110 -6.00 10.41 -3.37
CA MET A 110 -6.83 11.59 -3.11
C MET A 110 -8.32 11.28 -3.21
N ASN A 111 -8.74 10.51 -4.21
CA ASN A 111 -10.13 10.08 -4.33
C ASN A 111 -10.53 9.12 -3.21
N LEU A 112 -9.66 8.16 -2.86
CA LEU A 112 -9.87 7.24 -1.76
C LEU A 112 -10.11 8.00 -0.45
N VAL A 113 -9.22 8.93 -0.10
CA VAL A 113 -9.35 9.73 1.13
C VAL A 113 -10.62 10.58 1.10
N ARG A 114 -10.94 11.22 -0.03
CA ARG A 114 -12.17 12.01 -0.19
C ARG A 114 -13.42 11.15 0.06
N ASN A 115 -13.51 9.98 -0.57
CA ASN A 115 -14.62 9.05 -0.42
C ASN A 115 -14.74 8.55 1.02
N THR A 116 -13.62 8.21 1.67
CA THR A 116 -13.61 7.79 3.08
C THR A 116 -14.08 8.90 4.01
N MET A 117 -13.72 10.15 3.75
CA MET A 117 -14.21 11.29 4.54
C MET A 117 -15.70 11.55 4.33
N GLU A 118 -16.20 11.44 3.10
CA GLU A 118 -17.63 11.59 2.80
C GLU A 118 -18.47 10.49 3.44
N PHE A 119 -17.99 9.24 3.44
CA PHE A 119 -18.63 8.13 4.12
C PHE A 119 -18.79 8.38 5.63
N ARG A 120 -17.78 8.97 6.29
CA ARG A 120 -17.84 9.28 7.73
C ARG A 120 -18.76 10.46 8.10
N LYS A 121 -19.10 11.32 7.14
CA LYS A 121 -20.00 12.46 7.38
C LYS A 121 -21.47 12.10 7.24
N LYS A 122 -21.78 10.99 6.57
CA LYS A 122 -23.12 10.40 6.50
C LYS A 122 -23.32 9.46 7.67
#